data_AF-A0A6J4H371-F1
#
_entry.id   AF-A0A6J4H371-F1
#
_cell.length_a   1.000
_cell.length_b   1.000
_cell.length_c   1.000
_cell.angle_alpha   90.00
_cell.angle_beta   90.00
_cell.angle_gamma   90.00
#
_symmetry.space_group_name_H-M   'P 1'
#
loop_
_entity.id
_entity.type
_entity.pdbx_description
1 polymer ?
#
loop_
_entity_poly.entity_id
_entity_poly.type
_entity_poly.pdbx_seq_one_letter_code
_entity_poly.pdbx_strand_id
1 'polypeptide(L)'
;MPSMAHPIRHGSTTPDHPRRPHPLSARLPRFDETVQYDVIRDSLMPEEQIDGVYASDSAIALCGITNRRVILLDTAFPGGRAALITAPYSRITTVAYVSTEDDPIFSRTVAIQIGRTFYEVTCRGEQQAAEIHDLITWHLID
;
A
#
# COMPACT_ATOMS: atom_id res chain seq x y z
N MET A 1 -24.59 38.18 -33.82
CA MET A 1 -23.66 37.30 -33.07
C MET A 1 -24.45 36.09 -32.60
N PRO A 2 -24.13 34.85 -32.99
CA PRO A 2 -24.82 33.68 -32.47
C PRO A 2 -24.11 33.11 -31.23
N SER A 3 -24.91 32.78 -30.22
CA SER A 3 -24.52 32.16 -28.95
C SER A 3 -24.13 30.69 -29.15
N MET A 4 -22.95 30.29 -28.68
CA MET A 4 -22.50 28.90 -28.68
C MET A 4 -23.02 28.19 -27.43
N ALA A 5 -23.97 27.27 -27.60
CA ALA A 5 -24.34 26.32 -26.57
C ALA A 5 -23.24 25.24 -26.46
N HIS A 6 -22.64 25.10 -25.27
CA HIS A 6 -21.74 23.99 -24.94
C HIS A 6 -22.54 22.68 -24.79
N PRO A 7 -22.15 21.57 -25.43
CA PRO A 7 -22.77 20.28 -25.17
C PRO A 7 -22.35 19.75 -23.80
N ILE A 8 -23.33 19.32 -23.01
CA ILE A 8 -23.15 18.61 -21.74
C ILE A 8 -22.48 17.27 -22.04
N ARG A 9 -21.28 17.04 -21.48
CA ARG A 9 -20.60 15.75 -21.51
C ARG A 9 -21.42 14.74 -20.70
N HIS A 10 -22.03 13.77 -21.36
CA HIS A 10 -22.54 12.58 -20.71
C HIS A 10 -21.38 11.85 -20.03
N GLY A 11 -21.52 11.58 -18.72
CA GLY A 11 -20.57 10.80 -17.95
C GLY A 11 -20.39 9.42 -18.58
N SER A 12 -19.15 9.09 -18.92
CA SER A 12 -18.76 7.75 -19.30
C SER A 12 -18.94 6.83 -18.09
N THR A 13 -19.98 5.99 -18.13
CA THR A 13 -20.11 4.83 -17.25
C THR A 13 -19.08 3.79 -17.70
N THR A 14 -17.85 3.90 -17.20
CA THR A 14 -16.90 2.80 -17.26
C THR A 14 -17.46 1.67 -16.42
N PRO A 15 -17.60 0.44 -16.95
CA PRO A 15 -18.00 -0.71 -16.15
C PRO A 15 -16.98 -0.91 -15.03
N ASP A 16 -17.46 -1.04 -13.78
CA ASP A 16 -16.65 -1.44 -12.63
C ASP A 16 -16.16 -2.87 -12.90
N HIS A 17 -14.99 -2.98 -13.53
CA HIS A 17 -14.37 -4.28 -13.79
C HIS A 17 -13.86 -4.81 -12.45
N PRO A 18 -14.21 -6.04 -12.04
CA PRO A 18 -13.63 -6.60 -10.83
C PRO A 18 -12.11 -6.56 -10.99
N ARG A 19 -11.43 -5.82 -10.09
CA ARG A 19 -9.97 -5.72 -10.07
C ARG A 19 -9.42 -7.13 -10.13
N ARG A 20 -8.60 -7.41 -11.16
CA ARG A 20 -8.00 -8.73 -11.29
C ARG A 20 -7.08 -8.93 -10.08
N PRO A 21 -7.18 -10.07 -9.37
CA PRO A 21 -6.26 -10.35 -8.28
C PRO A 21 -4.83 -10.34 -8.83
N HIS A 22 -3.90 -9.70 -8.11
CA HIS A 22 -2.49 -9.71 -8.50
C HIS A 22 -1.97 -11.16 -8.47
N PRO A 23 -1.07 -11.59 -9.37
CA PRO A 23 -0.50 -12.94 -9.34
C PRO A 23 0.16 -13.32 -8.00
N LEU A 24 0.64 -12.33 -7.22
CA LEU A 24 1.13 -12.57 -5.86
C LEU A 24 0.02 -12.69 -4.82
N SER A 25 -1.16 -12.08 -5.02
CA SER A 25 -2.34 -12.21 -4.14
C SER A 25 -2.89 -13.64 -4.09
N ALA A 26 -2.62 -14.45 -5.12
CA ALA A 26 -3.01 -15.86 -5.14
C ALA A 26 -2.17 -16.74 -4.19
N ARG A 27 -1.09 -16.21 -3.61
CA ARG A 27 -0.31 -16.90 -2.60
C ARG A 27 -0.95 -16.63 -1.23
N LEU A 28 -1.00 -17.65 -0.38
CA LEU A 28 -1.39 -17.46 1.03
C LEU A 28 -0.61 -16.27 1.60
N PRO A 29 -1.26 -15.34 2.32
CA PRO A 29 -0.57 -14.19 2.90
C PRO A 29 0.58 -14.70 3.77
N ARG A 30 1.81 -14.32 3.41
CA ARG A 30 2.98 -14.57 4.26
C ARG A 30 2.89 -13.58 5.41
N PHE A 31 3.01 -14.07 6.64
CA PHE A 31 3.10 -13.24 7.84
C PHE A 31 4.20 -13.80 8.73
N ASP A 32 4.98 -12.90 9.33
CA ASP A 32 6.09 -13.26 10.20
C ASP A 32 5.62 -13.77 11.57
N GLU A 33 4.50 -13.23 12.10
CA GLU A 33 3.90 -13.61 13.38
C GLU A 33 2.36 -13.52 13.33
N THR A 34 1.66 -14.49 13.93
CA THR A 34 0.18 -14.60 13.88
C THR A 34 -0.54 -13.37 14.45
N VAL A 35 0.03 -12.75 15.49
CA VAL A 35 -0.54 -11.54 16.13
C VAL A 35 -0.59 -10.35 15.18
N GLN A 36 0.41 -10.22 14.30
CA GLN A 36 0.45 -9.14 13.31
C GLN A 36 -0.62 -9.32 12.23
N TYR A 37 -0.84 -10.57 11.81
CA TYR A 37 -1.91 -10.91 10.88
C TYR A 37 -3.29 -10.58 11.47
N ASP A 38 -3.51 -10.90 12.74
CA ASP A 38 -4.79 -10.62 13.43
C ASP A 38 -5.11 -9.12 13.45
N VAL A 39 -4.14 -8.25 13.71
CA VAL A 39 -4.34 -6.79 13.69
C VAL A 39 -4.87 -6.32 12.33
N ILE A 40 -4.28 -6.80 11.23
CA ILE A 40 -4.72 -6.44 9.88
C ILE A 40 -6.07 -7.05 9.58
N ARG A 41 -6.25 -8.35 9.87
CA ARG A 41 -7.50 -9.09 9.63
C ARG A 41 -8.69 -8.42 10.32
N ASP A 42 -8.52 -8.04 11.58
CA ASP A 42 -9.60 -7.45 12.38
C ASP A 42 -9.94 -6.02 11.92
N SER A 43 -9.09 -5.41 11.08
CA SER A 43 -9.32 -4.09 10.48
C SER A 43 -9.94 -4.13 9.08
N LEU A 44 -10.14 -5.33 8.51
CA LEU A 44 -10.65 -5.50 7.15
C LEU A 44 -12.12 -5.08 7.01
N MET A 45 -12.43 -4.47 5.88
CA MET A 45 -13.80 -4.21 5.44
C MET A 45 -14.40 -5.45 4.77
N PRO A 46 -15.75 -5.54 4.66
CA PRO A 46 -16.37 -6.61 3.87
C PRO A 46 -15.78 -6.69 2.46
N GLU A 47 -15.53 -7.92 2.00
CA GLU A 47 -14.93 -8.23 0.68
C GLU A 47 -13.50 -7.71 0.47
N GLU A 48 -12.88 -7.15 1.51
CA GLU A 48 -11.46 -6.83 1.50
C GLU A 48 -10.64 -8.11 1.73
N GLN A 49 -9.62 -8.29 0.90
CA GLN A 49 -8.73 -9.45 0.95
C GLN A 49 -7.31 -8.98 1.17
N ILE A 50 -6.57 -9.70 2.02
CA ILE A 50 -5.16 -9.44 2.29
C ILE A 50 -4.33 -10.01 1.14
N ASP A 51 -3.54 -9.15 0.51
CA ASP A 51 -2.53 -9.53 -0.49
C ASP A 51 -1.18 -9.86 0.18
N GLY A 52 -0.86 -9.22 1.31
CA GLY A 52 0.35 -9.51 2.09
C GLY A 52 0.43 -8.74 3.42
N VAL A 53 1.20 -9.27 4.39
CA VAL A 53 1.44 -8.64 5.70
C VAL A 53 2.92 -8.75 6.05
N TYR A 54 3.57 -7.62 6.29
CA TYR A 54 5.02 -7.55 6.45
C TYR A 54 5.39 -6.83 7.75
N ALA A 55 6.09 -7.52 8.63
CA ALA A 55 6.74 -6.90 9.79
C ALA A 55 7.86 -5.98 9.31
N SER A 56 8.12 -4.92 10.07
CA SER A 56 9.23 -4.03 9.77
C SER A 56 9.99 -3.59 11.02
N ASP A 57 11.28 -3.39 10.84
CA ASP A 57 12.23 -2.93 11.87
C ASP A 57 12.34 -1.38 11.93
N SER A 58 11.43 -0.65 11.25
CA SER A 58 11.40 0.82 11.21
C SER A 58 10.37 1.41 12.18
N ALA A 59 10.13 2.73 12.09
CA ALA A 59 9.01 3.39 12.80
C ALA A 59 7.65 2.77 12.46
N ILE A 60 7.50 2.28 11.23
CA ILE A 60 6.39 1.43 10.84
C ILE A 60 6.69 0.01 11.29
N ALA A 61 5.92 -0.50 12.25
CA ALA A 61 6.09 -1.86 12.76
C ALA A 61 5.42 -2.91 11.87
N LEU A 62 4.40 -2.51 11.08
CA LEU A 62 3.62 -3.42 10.25
C LEU A 62 3.12 -2.74 8.98
N CYS A 63 3.22 -3.43 7.85
CA CYS A 63 2.64 -3.04 6.58
C CYS A 63 1.69 -4.15 6.08
N GLY A 64 0.39 -3.88 6.08
CA GLY A 64 -0.63 -4.70 5.46
C GLY A 64 -1.00 -4.15 4.08
N ILE A 65 -1.04 -5.03 3.09
CA ILE A 65 -1.46 -4.71 1.72
C ILE A 65 -2.70 -5.54 1.41
N THR A 66 -3.71 -4.89 0.83
CA THR A 66 -5.01 -5.51 0.54
C THR A 66 -5.47 -5.14 -0.86
N ASN A 67 -6.51 -5.80 -1.37
CA ASN A 67 -7.11 -5.42 -2.65
C ASN A 67 -7.75 -4.00 -2.69
N ARG A 68 -7.79 -3.26 -1.57
CA ARG A 68 -8.44 -1.93 -1.48
C ARG A 68 -7.52 -0.81 -0.99
N ARG A 69 -6.57 -1.09 -0.09
CA ARG A 69 -5.71 -0.09 0.56
C ARG A 69 -4.45 -0.69 1.16
N VAL A 70 -3.51 0.18 1.49
CA VAL A 70 -2.38 -0.12 2.39
C VAL A 70 -2.77 0.27 3.82
N ILE A 71 -2.37 -0.56 4.79
CA ILE A 71 -2.58 -0.35 6.22
C ILE A 71 -1.21 -0.37 6.90
N LEU A 72 -0.86 0.70 7.63
CA LEU A 72 0.43 0.83 8.31
C LEU A 72 0.23 0.95 9.82
N LEU A 73 1.00 0.22 10.61
CA LEU A 73 1.09 0.45 12.06
C LEU A 73 2.33 1.31 12.35
N ASP A 74 2.12 2.60 12.57
CA ASP A 74 3.16 3.54 12.99
C ASP A 74 3.28 3.52 14.52
N THR A 75 4.42 3.09 15.04
CA THR A 75 4.68 3.06 16.49
C THR A 75 5.42 4.29 17.01
N ALA A 76 5.85 5.17 16.10
CA ALA A 76 6.54 6.43 16.39
C ALA A 76 5.64 7.65 16.12
N PHE A 77 4.31 7.48 16.17
CA PHE A 77 3.36 8.54 15.86
C PHE A 77 3.53 9.72 16.83
N PRO A 78 3.40 10.98 16.37
CA PRO A 78 3.71 12.16 17.16
C PRO A 78 3.04 12.19 18.55
N GLY A 79 3.82 12.54 19.56
CA GLY A 79 3.39 12.57 20.96
C GLY A 79 3.51 11.24 21.69
N GLY A 80 4.39 10.34 21.23
CA GLY A 80 4.62 9.03 21.87
C GLY A 80 3.44 8.09 21.71
N ARG A 81 2.73 8.18 20.58
CA ARG A 81 1.54 7.39 20.29
C ARG A 81 1.85 6.35 19.22
N ALA A 82 0.95 5.39 19.08
CA ALA A 82 0.89 4.54 17.90
C ALA A 82 -0.35 4.90 17.07
N ALA A 83 -0.29 4.69 15.76
CA ALA A 83 -1.40 4.91 14.84
C ALA A 83 -1.53 3.76 13.84
N LEU A 84 -2.76 3.28 13.65
CA LEU A 84 -3.12 2.42 12.54
C LEU A 84 -3.59 3.31 11.39
N ILE A 85 -2.71 3.50 10.41
CA ILE A 85 -2.91 4.39 9.26
C ILE A 85 -3.54 3.58 8.12
N THR A 86 -4.64 4.07 7.57
CA THR A 86 -5.23 3.54 6.34
C THR A 86 -4.95 4.47 5.17
N ALA A 87 -4.36 3.93 4.11
CA ALA A 87 -4.06 4.66 2.89
C ALA A 87 -4.70 3.98 1.66
N PRO A 88 -5.84 4.50 1.15
CA PRO A 88 -6.38 3.99 -0.11
C PRO A 88 -5.40 4.27 -1.24
N TYR A 89 -5.34 3.40 -2.25
CA TYR A 89 -4.40 3.53 -3.37
C TYR A 89 -4.47 4.87 -4.09
N SER A 90 -5.67 5.48 -4.17
CA SER A 90 -5.86 6.82 -4.74
C SER A 90 -5.16 7.97 -3.98
N ARG A 91 -4.60 7.71 -2.80
CA ARG A 91 -3.82 8.67 -2.00
C ARG A 91 -2.33 8.35 -1.96
N ILE A 92 -1.92 7.22 -2.54
CA ILE A 92 -0.53 6.83 -2.69
C ILE A 92 -0.06 7.34 -4.05
N THR A 93 0.91 8.23 -4.08
CA THR A 93 1.43 8.81 -5.33
C THR A 93 2.69 8.13 -5.81
N THR A 94 3.44 7.51 -4.90
CA THR A 94 4.76 6.97 -5.19
C THR A 94 5.08 5.84 -4.22
N VAL A 95 5.71 4.79 -4.75
CA VAL A 95 6.41 3.75 -4.00
C VAL A 95 7.84 3.68 -4.54
N ALA A 96 8.84 3.56 -3.67
CA ALA A 96 10.25 3.57 -4.05
C ALA A 96 11.07 2.67 -3.15
N TYR A 97 12.16 2.10 -3.68
CA TYR A 97 13.23 1.55 -2.84
C TYR A 97 14.05 2.69 -2.23
N VAL A 98 14.47 2.52 -0.98
CA VAL A 98 15.31 3.49 -0.26
C VAL A 98 16.60 2.79 0.17
N SER A 99 17.72 3.24 -0.38
CA SER A 99 19.05 2.73 -0.05
C SER A 99 19.92 3.89 0.44
N THR A 100 20.95 3.60 1.24
CA THR A 100 22.03 4.57 1.43
C THR A 100 22.94 4.61 0.20
N GLU A 101 23.84 5.59 0.11
CA GLU A 101 24.77 5.71 -1.03
C GLU A 101 25.65 4.48 -1.22
N ASP A 102 25.94 3.76 -0.13
CA ASP A 102 26.79 2.58 -0.12
C ASP A 102 26.01 1.26 -0.29
N ASP A 103 24.68 1.31 -0.29
CA ASP A 103 23.82 0.14 -0.40
C ASP A 103 23.39 -0.15 -1.85
N PRO A 104 23.17 -1.42 -2.23
CA PRO A 104 22.50 -1.76 -3.48
C PRO A 104 21.13 -1.08 -3.63
N ILE A 105 20.79 -0.67 -4.86
CA ILE A 105 19.50 -0.01 -5.19
C ILE A 105 18.29 -0.85 -4.75
N PHE A 106 18.37 -2.17 -4.92
CA PHE A 106 17.39 -3.10 -4.37
C PHE A 106 17.71 -3.34 -2.90
N SER A 107 17.26 -2.41 -2.08
CA SER A 107 17.46 -2.46 -0.64
C SER A 107 16.34 -3.21 0.05
N ARG A 108 16.49 -3.35 1.37
CA ARG A 108 15.47 -3.90 2.26
C ARG A 108 14.37 -2.89 2.62
N THR A 109 14.47 -1.63 2.19
CA THR A 109 13.55 -0.57 2.61
C THR A 109 12.72 -0.05 1.45
N VAL A 110 11.40 0.04 1.66
CA VAL A 110 10.45 0.64 0.73
C VAL A 110 9.86 1.90 1.35
N ALA A 111 9.87 3.01 0.63
CA ALA A 111 9.15 4.22 0.99
C ALA A 111 7.83 4.32 0.23
N ILE A 112 6.76 4.63 0.95
CA ILE A 112 5.41 4.81 0.42
C ILE A 112 5.00 6.26 0.68
N GLN A 113 4.77 7.01 -0.40
CA GLN A 113 4.32 8.39 -0.30
C GLN A 113 2.80 8.45 -0.17
N ILE A 114 2.32 8.88 1.00
CA ILE A 114 0.89 9.10 1.26
C ILE A 114 0.69 10.61 1.47
N GLY A 115 0.06 11.26 0.49
CA GLY A 115 -0.03 12.71 0.44
C GLY A 115 1.35 13.38 0.39
N ARG A 116 1.77 14.02 1.49
CA ARG A 116 3.05 14.75 1.59
C ARG A 116 4.10 14.07 2.47
N THR A 117 3.80 12.87 2.96
CA THR A 117 4.64 12.15 3.92
C THR A 117 5.11 10.84 3.31
N PHE A 118 6.40 10.55 3.44
CA PHE A 118 6.93 9.22 3.17
C PHE A 118 6.89 8.39 4.44
N TYR A 119 6.37 7.17 4.30
CA TYR A 119 6.44 6.14 5.33
C TYR A 119 7.38 5.05 4.85
N GLU A 120 8.42 4.78 5.63
CA GLU A 120 9.45 3.80 5.29
C GLU A 120 9.17 2.48 5.99
N VAL A 121 9.19 1.40 5.23
CA VAL A 121 9.04 0.02 5.70
C VAL A 121 10.37 -0.69 5.45
N THR A 122 11.16 -0.87 6.50
CA THR A 122 12.41 -1.63 6.47
C THR A 122 12.12 -3.11 6.74
N CYS A 123 12.28 -3.94 5.72
CA CYS A 123 11.95 -5.36 5.72
C CYS A 123 13.11 -6.24 6.24
N ARG A 124 12.81 -7.51 6.53
CA ARG A 124 13.82 -8.50 6.93
C ARG A 124 14.75 -8.90 5.79
N GLY A 125 14.29 -8.78 4.54
CA GLY A 125 15.09 -9.07 3.36
C GLY A 125 14.56 -8.38 2.11
N GLU A 126 15.39 -8.33 1.08
CA GLU A 126 15.10 -7.68 -0.21
C GLU A 126 13.86 -8.27 -0.90
N GLN A 127 13.63 -9.58 -0.74
CA GLN A 127 12.45 -10.24 -1.30
C GLN A 127 11.13 -9.67 -0.76
N GLN A 128 11.05 -9.34 0.54
CA GLN A 128 9.85 -8.73 1.11
C GLN A 128 9.67 -7.30 0.61
N ALA A 129 10.77 -6.53 0.49
CA ALA A 129 10.73 -5.19 -0.08
C ALA A 129 10.22 -5.23 -1.54
N ALA A 130 10.68 -6.20 -2.33
CA ALA A 130 10.20 -6.40 -3.68
C ALA A 130 8.72 -6.78 -3.76
N GLU A 131 8.26 -7.68 -2.89
CA GLU A 131 6.84 -8.03 -2.82
C GLU A 131 5.95 -6.83 -2.45
N ILE A 132 6.36 -6.01 -1.47
CA ILE A 132 5.65 -4.76 -1.11
C ILE A 132 5.61 -3.80 -2.30
N HIS A 133 6.76 -3.57 -2.93
CA HIS A 133 6.89 -2.66 -4.05
C HIS A 133 5.99 -3.08 -5.22
N ASP A 134 6.03 -4.35 -5.61
CA ASP A 134 5.26 -4.88 -6.74
C ASP A 134 3.76 -4.87 -6.46
N LEU A 135 3.34 -5.28 -5.26
CA LEU A 135 1.93 -5.27 -4.88
C LEU A 135 1.34 -3.86 -4.89
N ILE A 136 2.05 -2.88 -4.31
CA ILE A 136 1.56 -1.50 -4.33
C ILE A 136 1.57 -0.96 -5.75
N THR A 137 2.65 -1.18 -6.51
CA THR A 137 2.78 -0.71 -7.90
C THR A 137 1.63 -1.23 -8.76
N TRP A 138 1.26 -2.51 -8.64
CA TRP A 138 0.14 -3.10 -9.35
C TRP A 138 -1.14 -2.29 -9.15
N HIS A 139 -1.49 -1.96 -7.90
CA HIS A 139 -2.69 -1.20 -7.58
C HIS A 139 -2.61 0.30 -7.93
N LEU A 140 -1.44 0.83 -8.30
CA LEU A 140 -1.28 2.21 -8.77
C LEU A 140 -1.42 2.34 -10.30
N ILE A 141 -1.18 1.25 -11.04
CA ILE A 141 -1.18 1.27 -12.51
C ILE A 141 -2.43 0.64 -13.14
N ASP A 142 -3.20 -0.14 -12.37
CA ASP A 142 -4.50 -0.72 -12.75
C ASP A 142 -5.65 0.28 -12.49
#